data_AF-A0A8E0RUQ5-F1
#
_entry.id   AF-A0A8E0RUQ5-F1
#
_cell.length_a   1.000
_cell.length_b   1.000
_cell.length_c   1.000
_cell.angle_alpha   90.00
_cell.angle_beta   90.00
_cell.angle_gamma   90.00
#
_symmetry.space_group_name_H-M   'P 1'
#
loop_
_entity.id
_entity.type
_entity.pdbx_description
1 polymer ?
#
loop_
_entity_poly.entity_id
_entity_poly.type
_entity_poly.pdbx_seq_one_letter_code
_entity_poly.pdbx_strand_id
1 'polypeptide(L)'
;MPVIDTFLLVCFLYSVDVTPYFLAKLIGIALFLLTIGVGQSEFAVADMVDMFVLIISPAAGDELQGIKRGIVEVADVVAINKADGDLLPAAHRIAREYTSALKYQRKRRNNWVPPVMLVSSYNGTGIAEFWNMVSEFKSGQMESSDFQRNRRKQLKIWMRNYVREGIWDLFTHHQLICDKLPEMEQQVIAGEVAPGTAAEMLIELFKKHT
;
A
#
# COMPACT_ATOMS: atom_id res chain seq x y z
N MET A 1 -8.65 -19.94 -10.59
CA MET A 1 -7.74 -19.45 -11.66
C MET A 1 -6.50 -18.89 -10.97
N PRO A 2 -5.27 -19.20 -11.41
CA PRO A 2 -4.12 -18.89 -10.59
C PRO A 2 -3.91 -17.38 -10.57
N VAL A 3 -3.84 -16.82 -9.36
CA VAL A 3 -3.52 -15.42 -9.04
C VAL A 3 -2.16 -14.96 -9.63
N ILE A 4 -1.45 -15.88 -10.28
CA ILE A 4 -0.10 -15.73 -10.85
C ILE A 4 -0.07 -14.77 -12.05
N ASP A 5 -1.15 -14.65 -12.83
CA ASP A 5 -1.16 -13.79 -14.05
C ASP A 5 -1.81 -12.42 -13.83
N THR A 6 -2.36 -12.16 -12.62
CA THR A 6 -2.99 -10.87 -12.30
C THR A 6 -1.92 -9.82 -12.02
N PHE A 7 -2.06 -8.62 -12.58
CA PHE A 7 -1.15 -7.50 -12.27
C PHE A 7 -1.64 -6.79 -11.01
N LEU A 8 -0.80 -6.73 -9.99
CA LEU A 8 -1.17 -6.18 -8.70
C LEU A 8 -0.70 -4.73 -8.61
N LEU A 9 -1.67 -3.81 -8.59
CA LEU A 9 -1.41 -2.38 -8.52
C LEU A 9 -2.01 -1.85 -7.23
N VAL A 10 -1.18 -1.21 -6.40
CA VAL A 10 -1.66 -0.62 -5.16
C VAL A 10 -1.54 0.89 -5.20
N CYS A 11 -2.64 1.54 -4.85
CA CYS A 11 -2.71 2.98 -4.69
C CYS A 11 -2.67 3.32 -3.20
N PHE A 12 -1.63 4.03 -2.78
CA PHE A 12 -1.52 4.58 -1.45
C PHE A 12 -2.14 5.98 -1.43
N LEU A 13 -3.16 6.19 -0.60
CA LEU A 13 -3.87 7.47 -0.48
C LEU A 13 -3.46 8.19 0.81
N TYR A 14 -2.94 9.41 0.67
CA TYR A 14 -2.66 10.28 1.83
C TYR A 14 -3.70 11.41 2.01
N SER A 15 -4.82 11.37 1.29
CA SER A 15 -5.89 12.35 1.47
C SER A 15 -7.24 11.64 1.42
N VAL A 16 -8.08 11.94 2.41
CA VAL A 16 -9.38 11.31 2.68
C VAL A 16 -10.42 11.53 1.56
N ASP A 17 -10.06 12.28 0.52
CA ASP A 17 -10.94 12.68 -0.58
C ASP A 17 -10.52 12.06 -1.92
N VAL A 18 -10.51 10.73 -2.01
CA VAL A 18 -10.59 10.05 -3.30
C VAL A 18 -11.91 9.30 -3.34
N THR A 19 -12.83 9.86 -4.12
CA THR A 19 -14.17 9.28 -4.32
C THR A 19 -14.05 7.86 -4.88
N PRO A 20 -14.97 6.95 -4.52
CA PRO A 20 -15.13 5.64 -5.15
C PRO A 20 -15.20 5.70 -6.70
N TYR A 21 -15.52 6.88 -7.26
CA TYR A 21 -15.56 7.16 -8.69
C TYR A 21 -14.21 7.10 -9.43
N PHE A 22 -13.09 7.52 -8.81
CA PHE A 22 -11.76 7.35 -9.43
C PHE A 22 -11.47 5.87 -9.65
N LEU A 23 -11.89 5.04 -8.70
CA LEU A 23 -11.65 3.60 -8.67
C LEU A 23 -12.63 2.82 -9.55
N ALA A 24 -13.90 3.23 -9.62
CA ALA A 24 -14.93 2.56 -10.41
C ALA A 24 -14.65 2.55 -11.93
N LYS A 25 -13.88 3.52 -12.44
CA LYS A 25 -13.40 3.54 -13.85
C LYS A 25 -12.12 2.74 -14.10
N LEU A 26 -11.49 2.18 -13.06
CA LEU A 26 -10.16 1.52 -13.11
C LEU A 26 -10.23 -0.01 -12.96
N ILE A 27 -11.43 -0.59 -12.87
CA ILE A 27 -11.64 -2.03 -12.64
C ILE A 27 -11.70 -2.76 -13.98
N GLY A 28 -10.68 -3.57 -14.25
CA GLY A 28 -10.70 -4.52 -15.35
C GLY A 28 -9.70 -5.66 -15.21
N ILE A 29 -8.48 -5.41 -14.69
CA ILE A 29 -7.40 -6.41 -14.66
C ILE A 29 -6.45 -6.27 -13.42
N ALA A 30 -6.74 -5.35 -12.48
CA ALA A 30 -5.85 -5.04 -11.34
C ALA A 30 -6.56 -5.17 -9.99
N LEU A 31 -5.91 -5.84 -9.02
CA LEU A 31 -6.33 -5.85 -7.62
C LEU A 31 -5.74 -4.62 -6.94
N PHE A 32 -6.61 -3.75 -6.41
CA PHE A 32 -6.24 -2.57 -5.66
C PHE A 32 -6.27 -2.85 -4.16
N LEU A 33 -5.12 -2.77 -3.50
CA LEU A 33 -5.07 -2.63 -2.04
C LEU A 33 -5.06 -1.15 -1.71
N LEU A 34 -5.93 -0.76 -0.78
CA LEU A 34 -5.99 0.57 -0.20
C LEU A 34 -5.53 0.45 1.24
N THR A 35 -4.52 1.22 1.58
CA THR A 35 -4.08 1.40 2.97
C THR A 35 -4.58 2.76 3.43
N ILE A 36 -5.31 2.76 4.55
CA ILE A 36 -5.72 3.98 5.25
C ILE A 36 -4.69 4.20 6.36
N GLY A 37 -3.98 5.34 6.31
CA GLY A 37 -3.13 5.80 7.42
C GLY A 37 -1.63 5.51 7.29
N VAL A 38 -0.87 6.17 8.17
CA VAL A 38 0.61 6.15 8.28
C VAL A 38 1.04 5.01 9.21
N GLY A 39 1.85 4.09 8.71
CA GLY A 39 2.35 2.92 9.45
C GLY A 39 3.72 2.43 8.98
N GLN A 40 4.05 1.17 9.28
CA GLN A 40 5.15 0.40 8.67
C GLN A 40 4.61 -0.57 7.60
N SER A 41 3.30 -0.55 7.36
CA SER A 41 2.60 -1.46 6.45
C SER A 41 2.84 -1.12 4.98
N GLU A 42 3.29 0.09 4.68
CA GLU A 42 3.49 0.63 3.34
C GLU A 42 4.63 -0.07 2.61
N PHE A 43 5.74 -0.30 3.31
CA PHE A 43 6.87 -1.06 2.78
C PHE A 43 6.49 -2.53 2.53
N ALA A 44 5.72 -3.12 3.45
CA ALA A 44 5.24 -4.49 3.30
C ALA A 44 4.30 -4.62 2.09
N VAL A 45 3.41 -3.66 1.89
CA VAL A 45 2.51 -3.60 0.73
C VAL A 45 3.30 -3.35 -0.55
N ALA A 46 4.28 -2.44 -0.55
CA ALA A 46 5.14 -2.19 -1.71
C ALA A 46 5.87 -3.46 -2.17
N ASP A 47 6.29 -4.32 -1.23
CA ASP A 47 6.92 -5.60 -1.54
C ASP A 47 5.95 -6.65 -2.05
N MET A 48 4.64 -6.49 -1.84
CA MET A 48 3.60 -7.44 -2.22
C MET A 48 2.94 -7.15 -3.58
N VAL A 49 3.37 -6.10 -4.29
CA VAL A 49 2.67 -5.61 -5.49
C VAL A 49 3.60 -5.50 -6.69
N ASP A 50 3.02 -5.55 -7.89
CA ASP A 50 3.77 -5.35 -9.13
C ASP A 50 4.04 -3.88 -9.39
N MET A 51 3.22 -2.96 -8.88
CA MET A 51 3.36 -1.51 -9.03
C MET A 51 2.80 -0.78 -7.81
N PHE A 52 3.60 0.12 -7.24
CA PHE A 52 3.20 0.96 -6.12
C PHE A 52 2.98 2.41 -6.57
N VAL A 53 1.76 2.89 -6.43
CA VAL A 53 1.33 4.23 -6.86
C VAL A 53 1.11 5.09 -5.62
N LEU A 54 1.87 6.16 -5.48
CA LEU A 54 1.69 7.14 -4.41
C LEU A 54 0.78 8.26 -4.89
N ILE A 55 -0.38 8.44 -4.26
CA ILE A 55 -1.33 9.49 -4.61
C ILE A 55 -1.28 10.63 -3.58
N ILE A 56 -1.06 11.85 -4.06
CA ILE A 56 -0.85 13.04 -3.24
C ILE A 56 -1.87 14.12 -3.64
N SER A 57 -2.38 14.87 -2.66
CA SER A 57 -3.23 16.05 -2.90
C SER A 57 -2.40 17.34 -2.81
N PRO A 58 -2.59 18.31 -3.72
CA PRO A 58 -1.85 19.56 -3.71
C PRO A 58 -2.24 20.51 -2.57
N ALA A 59 -3.38 20.26 -1.91
CA ALA A 59 -3.86 21.02 -0.77
C ALA A 59 -3.22 20.59 0.57
N ALA A 60 -2.46 19.49 0.59
CA ALA A 60 -1.67 19.10 1.75
C ALA A 60 -0.44 20.01 1.84
N GLY A 61 -0.52 21.05 2.66
CA GLY A 61 0.60 21.99 2.93
C GLY A 61 1.77 21.31 3.67
N ASP A 62 2.11 21.79 4.87
CA ASP A 62 3.29 21.37 5.69
C ASP A 62 3.43 19.85 5.96
N GLU A 63 2.43 19.03 5.65
CA GLU A 63 2.50 17.56 5.67
C GLU A 63 3.52 16.97 4.68
N LEU A 64 3.92 17.76 3.66
CA LEU A 64 4.97 17.44 2.70
C LEU A 64 6.35 17.22 3.36
N GLN A 65 6.61 17.75 4.56
CA GLN A 65 7.86 17.47 5.29
C GLN A 65 7.86 16.11 6.00
N GLY A 66 6.69 15.57 6.38
CA GLY A 66 6.56 14.26 7.03
C GLY A 66 6.65 13.08 6.05
N ILE A 67 6.10 13.25 4.83
CA ILE A 67 6.03 12.21 3.78
C ILE A 67 7.41 11.89 3.17
N LYS A 68 8.45 12.70 3.44
CA LYS A 68 9.72 12.68 2.71
C LYS A 68 10.67 11.52 3.03
N ARG A 69 10.51 10.77 4.11
CA ARG A 69 11.48 9.72 4.47
C ARG A 69 10.84 8.34 4.36
N GLY A 70 10.91 7.74 3.18
CA GLY A 70 10.68 6.31 2.99
C GLY A 70 9.68 5.92 1.91
N ILE A 71 8.44 6.44 1.96
CA ILE A 71 7.38 5.94 1.06
C ILE A 71 7.57 6.35 -0.41
N VAL A 72 8.15 7.53 -0.64
CA VAL A 72 8.50 8.03 -1.97
C VAL A 72 9.56 7.15 -2.63
N GLU A 73 10.48 6.58 -1.83
CA GLU A 73 11.57 5.72 -2.31
C GLU A 73 11.05 4.38 -2.84
N VAL A 74 9.87 3.94 -2.36
CA VAL A 74 9.22 2.74 -2.82
C VAL A 74 8.18 2.98 -3.92
N ALA A 75 7.91 4.25 -4.29
CA ALA A 75 6.95 4.57 -5.33
C ALA A 75 7.48 4.24 -6.73
N ASP A 76 6.67 3.51 -7.51
CA ASP A 76 6.91 3.31 -8.93
C ASP A 76 6.33 4.48 -9.74
N VAL A 77 5.31 5.18 -9.20
CA VAL A 77 4.69 6.38 -9.78
C VAL A 77 4.18 7.28 -8.67
N VAL A 78 4.26 8.59 -8.88
CA VAL A 78 3.59 9.58 -8.03
C VAL A 78 2.48 10.26 -8.83
N ALA A 79 1.23 10.16 -8.38
CA ALA A 79 0.08 10.83 -8.98
C ALA A 79 -0.40 11.95 -8.07
N ILE A 80 -0.35 13.19 -8.55
CA ILE A 80 -0.86 14.36 -7.83
C ILE A 80 -2.32 14.54 -8.27
N ASN A 81 -3.25 14.11 -7.41
CA ASN A 81 -4.69 14.19 -7.63
C ASN A 81 -5.23 15.59 -7.29
N LYS A 82 -6.43 15.94 -7.78
CA LYS A 82 -7.03 17.29 -7.67
C LYS A 82 -6.21 18.36 -8.43
N ALA A 83 -5.55 17.97 -9.52
CA ALA A 83 -4.86 18.89 -10.43
C ALA A 83 -5.87 19.61 -11.35
N ASP A 84 -6.74 20.42 -10.76
CA ASP A 84 -7.81 21.15 -11.43
C ASP A 84 -8.17 22.43 -10.66
N GLY A 85 -8.93 23.32 -11.31
CA GLY A 85 -9.40 24.57 -10.72
C GLY A 85 -8.29 25.41 -10.07
N ASP A 86 -8.59 25.92 -8.88
CA ASP A 86 -7.68 26.77 -8.09
C ASP A 86 -6.46 26.00 -7.56
N LEU A 87 -6.50 24.66 -7.54
CA LEU A 87 -5.42 23.81 -7.06
C LEU A 87 -4.38 23.48 -8.14
N LEU A 88 -4.68 23.73 -9.43
CA LEU A 88 -3.80 23.42 -10.54
C LEU A 88 -2.39 24.05 -10.41
N PRO A 89 -2.22 25.34 -10.02
CA PRO A 89 -0.89 25.92 -9.82
C PRO A 89 -0.09 25.23 -8.71
N ALA A 90 -0.75 24.85 -7.61
CA ALA A 90 -0.13 24.13 -6.51
C ALA A 90 0.27 22.71 -6.92
N ALA A 91 -0.57 22.02 -7.70
CA ALA A 91 -0.28 20.71 -8.26
C ALA A 91 0.97 20.73 -9.16
N HIS A 92 1.10 21.71 -10.05
CA HIS A 92 2.30 21.89 -10.87
C HIS A 92 3.56 22.15 -10.05
N ARG A 93 3.45 22.93 -8.97
CA ARG A 93 4.58 23.19 -8.06
C ARG A 93 5.06 21.88 -7.44
N ILE A 94 4.15 21.12 -6.82
CA ILE A 94 4.47 19.85 -6.16
C ILE A 94 5.02 18.83 -7.18
N ALA A 95 4.48 18.81 -8.40
CA ALA A 95 4.99 17.94 -9.46
C ALA A 95 6.46 18.17 -9.76
N ARG A 96 6.86 19.45 -9.84
CA ARG A 96 8.26 19.83 -10.07
C ARG A 96 9.15 19.44 -8.89
N GLU A 97 8.68 19.63 -7.67
CA GLU A 97 9.41 19.26 -6.45
C GLU A 97 9.68 17.74 -6.41
N TYR A 98 8.65 16.91 -6.61
CA TYR A 98 8.81 15.44 -6.67
C TYR A 98 9.65 14.97 -7.85
N THR A 99 9.44 15.54 -9.04
CA THR A 99 10.23 15.18 -10.23
C THR A 99 11.72 15.45 -9.99
N SER A 100 12.03 16.53 -9.29
CA SER A 100 13.41 16.89 -8.96
C SER A 100 13.97 15.93 -7.90
N ALA A 101 13.19 15.61 -6.86
CA ALA A 101 13.62 14.69 -5.80
C ALA A 101 13.89 13.26 -6.31
N LEU A 102 12.99 12.71 -7.14
CA LEU A 102 13.07 11.34 -7.64
C LEU A 102 14.27 11.09 -8.56
N LYS A 103 14.75 12.14 -9.27
CA LYS A 103 15.94 12.04 -10.13
C LYS A 103 17.21 11.67 -9.37
N TYR A 104 17.34 12.08 -8.11
CA TYR A 104 18.52 11.85 -7.29
C TYR A 104 18.38 10.64 -6.37
N GLN A 105 17.22 9.98 -6.35
CA GLN A 105 17.00 8.79 -5.56
C GLN A 105 17.59 7.56 -6.22
N ARG A 106 18.01 6.60 -5.38
CA ARG A 106 18.42 5.28 -5.86
C ARG A 106 17.22 4.62 -6.53
N LYS A 107 17.38 4.20 -7.78
CA LYS A 107 16.32 3.50 -8.51
C LYS A 107 15.98 2.19 -7.80
N ARG A 108 14.71 2.05 -7.40
CA ARG A 108 14.15 0.79 -6.88
C ARG A 108 14.18 -0.31 -7.93
N ARG A 109 13.88 0.04 -9.18
CA ARG A 109 13.85 -0.88 -10.32
C ARG A 109 14.87 -0.46 -11.36
N ASN A 110 15.54 -1.45 -11.94
CA ASN A 110 16.48 -1.21 -13.04
C ASN A 110 15.74 -0.53 -14.20
N ASN A 111 16.36 0.52 -14.76
CA ASN A 111 15.86 1.28 -15.90
C ASN A 111 14.48 1.95 -15.75
N TRP A 112 13.92 2.03 -14.54
CA TRP A 112 12.69 2.78 -14.28
C TRP A 112 12.98 4.03 -13.47
N VAL A 113 12.52 5.18 -13.95
CA VAL A 113 12.49 6.43 -13.19
C VAL A 113 11.03 6.73 -12.91
N PRO A 114 10.58 6.75 -11.64
CA PRO A 114 9.19 6.96 -11.32
C PRO A 114 8.66 8.29 -11.91
N PRO A 115 7.66 8.24 -12.81
CA PRO A 115 7.05 9.46 -13.33
C PRO A 115 6.20 10.15 -12.26
N VAL A 116 6.09 11.47 -12.38
CA VAL A 116 5.18 12.29 -11.58
C VAL A 116 4.09 12.81 -12.50
N MET A 117 2.86 12.39 -12.24
CA MET A 117 1.71 12.67 -13.10
C MET A 117 0.71 13.58 -12.40
N LEU A 118 0.12 14.50 -13.15
CA LEU A 118 -0.98 15.33 -12.68
C LEU A 118 -2.29 14.64 -13.08
N VAL A 119 -3.17 14.41 -12.12
CA VAL A 119 -4.47 13.77 -12.37
C VAL A 119 -5.59 14.56 -11.68
N SER A 120 -6.77 14.52 -12.28
CA SER A 120 -8.01 14.98 -11.67
C SER A 120 -8.99 13.82 -11.68
N SER A 121 -9.19 13.23 -10.51
CA SER A 121 -10.26 12.24 -10.32
C SER A 121 -11.66 12.81 -10.56
N TYR A 122 -11.85 14.09 -10.28
CA TYR A 122 -13.12 14.77 -10.42
C TYR A 122 -13.47 15.04 -11.89
N ASN A 123 -12.53 15.60 -12.66
CA ASN A 123 -12.74 15.93 -14.08
C ASN A 123 -12.35 14.80 -15.04
N GLY A 124 -11.65 13.78 -14.55
CA GLY A 124 -11.11 12.68 -15.37
C GLY A 124 -9.82 13.02 -16.14
N THR A 125 -9.24 14.21 -15.94
CA THR A 125 -7.99 14.64 -16.59
C THR A 125 -6.81 13.77 -16.14
N GLY A 126 -5.95 13.36 -17.07
CA GLY A 126 -4.72 12.61 -16.77
C GLY A 126 -4.92 11.11 -16.48
N ILE A 127 -6.16 10.64 -16.41
CA ILE A 127 -6.49 9.24 -16.07
C ILE A 127 -6.12 8.28 -17.20
N ALA A 128 -6.39 8.67 -18.45
CA ALA A 128 -6.07 7.84 -19.61
C ALA A 128 -4.55 7.73 -19.80
N GLU A 129 -3.83 8.83 -19.64
CA GLU A 129 -2.38 8.89 -19.69
C GLU A 129 -1.75 8.07 -18.57
N PHE A 130 -2.31 8.14 -17.36
CA PHE A 130 -1.89 7.29 -16.25
C PHE A 130 -2.05 5.81 -16.60
N TRP A 131 -3.17 5.40 -17.20
CA TRP A 131 -3.38 4.01 -17.58
C TRP A 131 -2.45 3.53 -18.69
N ASN A 132 -2.16 4.39 -19.67
CA ASN A 132 -1.17 4.10 -20.70
C ASN A 132 0.21 3.84 -20.08
N MET A 133 0.63 4.68 -19.15
CA MET A 133 1.89 4.50 -18.43
C MET A 133 1.91 3.23 -17.57
N VAL A 134 0.82 2.89 -16.87
CA VAL A 134 0.69 1.61 -16.15
C VAL A 134 0.84 0.43 -17.10
N SER A 135 0.25 0.52 -18.29
CA SER A 135 0.30 -0.52 -19.32
C SER A 135 1.73 -0.68 -19.88
N GLU A 136 2.42 0.42 -20.17
CA GLU A 136 3.82 0.44 -20.60
C GLU A 136 4.76 -0.13 -19.52
N PHE A 137 4.53 0.23 -18.26
CA PHE A 137 5.27 -0.31 -17.13
C PHE A 137 5.08 -1.82 -17.04
N LYS A 138 3.83 -2.30 -17.13
CA LYS A 138 3.52 -3.73 -17.11
C LYS A 138 4.22 -4.46 -18.24
N SER A 139 4.14 -3.99 -19.49
CA SER A 139 4.80 -4.64 -20.63
C SER A 139 6.33 -4.66 -20.46
N GLY A 140 6.93 -3.54 -20.04
CA GLY A 140 8.38 -3.45 -19.85
C GLY A 140 8.91 -4.29 -18.68
N GLN A 141 8.09 -4.52 -17.65
CA GLN A 141 8.46 -5.35 -16.50
C GLN A 141 8.25 -6.84 -16.77
N MET A 142 7.20 -7.25 -17.48
CA MET A 142 6.89 -8.66 -17.72
C MET A 142 8.00 -9.40 -18.49
N GLU A 143 8.75 -8.68 -19.33
CA GLU A 143 9.90 -9.19 -20.08
C GLU A 143 11.20 -9.24 -19.24
N SER A 144 11.20 -8.64 -18.05
CA SER A 144 12.38 -8.57 -17.18
C SER A 144 12.55 -9.80 -16.28
N SER A 145 13.76 -10.35 -16.24
CA SER A 145 14.11 -11.44 -15.32
C SER A 145 14.01 -11.03 -13.84
N ASP A 146 14.22 -9.74 -13.54
CA ASP A 146 14.06 -9.17 -12.20
C ASP A 146 12.60 -9.21 -11.73
N PHE A 147 11.65 -8.99 -12.63
CA PHE A 147 10.22 -9.03 -12.32
C PHE A 147 9.77 -10.42 -11.89
N GLN A 148 10.12 -11.45 -12.67
CA GLN A 148 9.81 -12.84 -12.33
C GLN A 148 10.46 -13.26 -11.00
N ARG A 149 11.70 -12.81 -10.75
CA ARG A 149 12.39 -13.04 -9.48
C ARG A 149 11.68 -12.36 -8.30
N ASN A 150 11.21 -11.14 -8.47
CA ASN A 150 10.47 -10.40 -7.45
C ASN A 150 9.11 -11.06 -7.16
N ARG A 151 8.38 -11.49 -8.19
CA ARG A 151 7.13 -12.25 -8.03
C ARG A 151 7.33 -13.56 -7.25
N ARG A 152 8.40 -14.30 -7.51
CA ARG A 152 8.70 -15.51 -6.72
C ARG A 152 8.96 -15.20 -5.25
N LYS A 153 9.62 -14.07 -4.94
CA LYS A 153 9.78 -13.61 -3.55
C LYS A 153 8.44 -13.22 -2.94
N GLN A 154 7.59 -12.53 -3.69
CA GLN A 154 6.23 -12.15 -3.29
C GLN A 154 5.37 -13.35 -2.91
N LEU A 155 5.39 -14.42 -3.72
CA LEU A 155 4.64 -15.65 -3.42
C LEU A 155 5.01 -16.22 -2.03
N LYS A 156 6.30 -16.19 -1.66
CA LYS A 156 6.74 -16.62 -0.32
C LYS A 156 6.21 -15.71 0.79
N ILE A 157 6.17 -14.40 0.54
CA ILE A 157 5.63 -13.42 1.50
C ILE A 157 4.12 -13.63 1.65
N TRP A 158 3.38 -13.78 0.55
CA TRP A 158 1.93 -14.03 0.58
C TRP A 158 1.58 -15.30 1.32
N MET A 159 2.26 -16.42 1.03
CA MET A 159 2.03 -17.67 1.74
C MET A 159 2.22 -17.48 3.26
N ARG A 160 3.26 -16.78 3.68
CA ARG A 160 3.53 -16.51 5.11
C ARG A 160 2.46 -15.62 5.74
N ASN A 161 2.01 -14.59 5.04
CA ASN A 161 0.97 -13.70 5.55
C ASN A 161 -0.37 -14.44 5.63
N TYR A 162 -0.73 -15.22 4.61
CA TYR A 162 -1.94 -16.04 4.61
C TYR A 162 -1.96 -17.03 5.78
N VAL A 163 -0.82 -17.67 6.09
CA VAL A 163 -0.70 -18.52 7.28
C VAL A 163 -0.87 -17.72 8.57
N ARG A 164 -0.25 -16.54 8.68
CA ARG A 164 -0.36 -15.69 9.88
C ARG A 164 -1.79 -15.23 10.12
N GLU A 165 -2.44 -14.70 9.08
CA GLU A 165 -3.82 -14.23 9.13
C GLU A 165 -4.78 -15.39 9.40
N GLY A 166 -4.60 -16.53 8.72
CA GLY A 166 -5.42 -17.71 8.99
C GLY A 166 -5.27 -18.25 10.41
N ILE A 167 -4.07 -18.25 10.98
CA ILE A 167 -3.85 -18.62 12.40
C ILE A 167 -4.53 -17.60 13.32
N TRP A 168 -4.41 -16.30 13.03
CA TRP A 168 -5.04 -15.25 13.83
C TRP A 168 -6.57 -15.33 13.77
N ASP A 169 -7.15 -15.60 12.61
CA ASP A 169 -8.58 -15.80 12.44
C ASP A 169 -9.05 -17.03 13.22
N LEU A 170 -8.36 -18.17 13.09
CA LEU A 170 -8.66 -19.38 13.87
C LEU A 170 -8.59 -19.10 15.38
N PHE A 171 -7.58 -18.36 15.81
CA PHE A 171 -7.38 -17.98 17.20
C PHE A 171 -8.50 -17.08 17.72
N THR A 172 -8.86 -16.04 16.99
CA THR A 172 -9.87 -15.04 17.40
C THR A 172 -11.31 -15.50 17.23
N HIS A 173 -11.58 -16.55 16.45
CA HIS A 173 -12.91 -17.17 16.34
C HIS A 173 -13.11 -18.35 17.29
N HIS A 174 -12.07 -18.76 18.03
CA HIS A 174 -12.20 -19.81 19.02
C HIS A 174 -12.93 -19.28 20.26
N GLN A 175 -14.08 -19.89 20.61
CA GLN A 175 -14.99 -19.40 21.66
C GLN A 175 -14.27 -19.01 22.97
N LEU A 176 -13.40 -19.89 23.49
CA LEU A 176 -12.66 -19.61 24.73
C LEU A 176 -11.72 -18.39 24.63
N ILE A 177 -11.18 -18.13 23.44
CA ILE A 177 -10.30 -16.99 23.21
C ILE A 177 -11.13 -15.71 23.04
N CYS A 178 -12.27 -15.76 22.34
CA CYS A 178 -13.18 -14.62 22.25
C CYS A 178 -13.58 -14.12 23.65
N ASP A 179 -13.81 -15.04 24.58
CA ASP A 179 -14.20 -14.72 25.94
C ASP A 179 -13.02 -14.18 26.78
N LYS A 180 -11.82 -14.78 26.63
CA LYS A 180 -10.67 -14.49 27.49
C LYS A 180 -9.78 -13.33 27.00
N LEU A 181 -9.74 -13.09 25.69
CA LEU A 181 -8.87 -12.07 25.08
C LEU A 181 -9.17 -10.65 25.61
N PRO A 182 -10.44 -10.17 25.67
CA PRO A 182 -10.72 -8.83 26.18
C PRO A 182 -10.35 -8.64 27.65
N GLU A 183 -10.53 -9.68 28.48
CA GLU A 183 -10.13 -9.67 29.90
C GLU A 183 -8.61 -9.53 30.05
N MET A 184 -7.85 -10.29 29.26
CA MET A 184 -6.39 -10.24 29.26
C MET A 184 -5.87 -8.89 28.77
N GLU A 185 -6.48 -8.30 27.73
CA GLU A 185 -6.12 -6.96 27.25
C GLU A 185 -6.32 -5.90 28.34
N GLN A 186 -7.40 -5.97 29.11
CA GLN A 186 -7.63 -5.06 30.24
C GLN A 186 -6.57 -5.21 31.34
N GLN A 187 -6.21 -6.45 31.71
CA GLN A 187 -5.16 -6.71 32.71
C GLN A 187 -3.79 -6.19 32.26
N VAL A 188 -3.48 -6.30 30.97
CA VAL A 188 -2.23 -5.75 30.40
C VAL A 188 -2.24 -4.21 30.45
N ILE A 189 -3.33 -3.57 30.06
CA ILE A 189 -3.45 -2.10 30.08
C ILE A 189 -3.37 -1.57 31.52
N ALA A 190 -3.95 -2.30 32.48
CA ALA A 190 -3.89 -1.98 33.91
C ALA A 190 -2.50 -2.24 34.54
N GLY A 191 -1.59 -2.91 33.82
CA GLY A 191 -0.26 -3.27 34.31
C GLY A 191 -0.25 -4.44 35.30
N GLU A 192 -1.34 -5.21 35.39
CA GLU A 192 -1.49 -6.35 36.29
C GLU A 192 -0.76 -7.60 35.76
N VAL A 193 -0.67 -7.72 34.42
CA VAL A 193 0.01 -8.82 33.73
C VAL A 193 0.92 -8.24 32.64
N ALA A 194 2.12 -8.80 32.50
CA ALA A 194 3.03 -8.41 31.44
C ALA A 194 2.49 -8.87 30.06
N PRO A 195 2.63 -8.07 28.98
CA PRO A 195 2.12 -8.42 27.65
C PRO A 195 2.57 -9.80 27.15
N GLY A 196 3.83 -10.16 27.36
CA GLY A 196 4.38 -11.46 26.95
C GLY A 196 3.72 -12.63 27.68
N THR A 197 3.49 -12.50 29.00
CA THR A 197 2.83 -13.52 29.81
C THR A 197 1.37 -13.70 29.40
N ALA A 198 0.62 -12.60 29.19
CA ALA A 198 -0.77 -12.68 28.73
C ALA A 198 -0.88 -13.36 27.36
N ALA A 199 0.03 -13.04 26.42
CA ALA A 199 0.08 -13.68 25.11
C ALA A 199 0.38 -15.18 25.22
N GLU A 200 1.36 -15.60 26.02
CA GLU A 200 1.65 -17.03 26.26
C GLU A 200 0.45 -17.78 26.86
N MET A 201 -0.24 -17.17 27.84
CA MET A 201 -1.43 -17.76 28.45
C MET A 201 -2.55 -18.00 27.43
N LEU A 202 -2.82 -17.02 26.56
CA LEU A 202 -3.85 -17.17 25.52
C LEU A 202 -3.42 -18.21 24.46
N ILE A 203 -2.15 -18.24 24.07
CA ILE A 203 -1.62 -19.24 23.13
C ILE A 203 -1.74 -20.67 23.71
N GLU A 204 -1.37 -20.86 24.97
CA GLU A 204 -1.50 -22.16 25.64
C GLU A 204 -2.96 -22.57 25.85
N LEU A 205 -3.85 -21.61 26.14
CA LEU A 205 -5.29 -21.85 26.22
C LEU A 205 -5.84 -22.37 24.88
N PHE A 206 -5.44 -21.73 23.77
CA PHE A 206 -5.82 -22.14 22.42
C PHE A 206 -5.29 -23.54 22.06
N LYS A 207 -3.99 -23.80 22.27
CA LYS A 207 -3.37 -25.11 21.98
C LYS A 207 -4.01 -26.28 22.71
N LYS A 208 -4.48 -26.08 23.95
CA LYS A 208 -5.09 -27.14 24.75
C LYS A 208 -6.49 -27.55 24.28
N HIS A 209 -7.14 -26.72 23.47
CA HIS A 209 -8.53 -26.89 23.07
C HIS A 209 -8.73 -26.91 21.54
N THR A 210 -7.63 -27.06 20.79
CA THR A 210 -7.61 -27.30 19.33
C THR A 210 -7.06 -28.70 19.07
#